data_AF-A0A257KS52-F1
#
_entry.id   AF-A0A257KS52-F1
#
_cell.length_a   1.000
_cell.length_b   1.000
_cell.length_c   1.000
_cell.angle_alpha   90.00
_cell.angle_beta   90.00
_cell.angle_gamma   90.00
#
_symmetry.space_group_name_H-M   'P 1'
#
loop_
_entity.id
_entity.type
_entity.pdbx_description
1 polymer ?
#
loop_
_entity_poly.entity_id
_entity_poly.type
_entity_poly.pdbx_seq_one_letter_code
_entity_poly.pdbx_strand_id
1 'polypeptide(L)' 'MANIASAPTAAHTDARVASAGLLQEIRQFWQTFFVAAFNPYHPEQHYMRGPGPACRAKEKAPTSH' A
#
# COMPACT_ATOMS: atom_id res chain seq x y z
N MET A 1 45.08 10.21 -43.15
CA MET A 1 44.89 9.88 -41.72
C MET A 1 43.39 9.86 -41.46
N ALA A 2 42.80 8.70 -41.20
CA ALA A 2 41.35 8.58 -40.95
C ALA A 2 41.10 8.53 -39.44
N ASN A 3 40.35 9.50 -38.93
CA ASN A 3 39.95 9.57 -37.53
C ASN A 3 38.57 8.92 -37.37
N ILE A 4 38.50 7.80 -36.65
CA ILE A 4 37.24 7.12 -36.33
C ILE A 4 36.78 7.67 -34.98
N ALA A 5 35.93 8.69 -35.02
CA ALA A 5 35.28 9.18 -33.82
C ALA A 5 34.15 8.20 -33.43
N SER A 6 34.31 7.49 -32.32
CA SER A 6 33.25 6.71 -31.68
C SER A 6 32.29 7.67 -30.98
N ALA A 7 31.19 8.03 -31.62
CA ALA A 7 30.10 8.76 -30.97
C ALA A 7 29.39 7.82 -29.97
N PRO A 8 29.18 8.22 -28.70
CA PRO A 8 28.49 7.38 -27.75
C PRO A 8 26.99 7.27 -28.10
N THR A 9 26.53 6.04 -27.97
CA THR A 9 25.25 5.46 -28.30
C THR A 9 24.08 6.16 -27.57
N ALA A 10 23.38 7.06 -28.26
CA ALA A 10 22.16 7.70 -27.74
C ALA A 10 21.08 6.67 -27.31
N ALA A 11 21.08 5.48 -27.92
CA ALA A 11 20.19 4.38 -27.57
C ALA A 11 20.45 3.77 -26.16
N HIS A 12 21.66 3.87 -25.62
CA HIS A 12 21.95 3.35 -24.27
C HIS A 12 21.34 4.22 -23.16
N THR A 13 21.17 5.51 -23.41
CA THR A 13 20.62 6.44 -22.43
C THR A 13 19.12 6.27 -22.29
N ASP A 14 18.41 6.11 -23.42
CA ASP A 14 16.96 5.94 -23.45
C ASP A 14 16.52 4.63 -22.76
N ALA A 15 17.23 3.53 -23.06
CA ALA A 15 16.99 2.24 -22.42
C ALA A 15 17.20 2.28 -20.89
N ARG A 16 18.16 3.08 -20.40
CA ARG A 16 18.41 3.26 -18.95
C ARG A 16 17.32 4.08 -18.28
N VAL A 17 16.79 5.10 -18.95
CA VAL A 17 15.69 5.92 -18.39
C VAL A 17 14.40 5.10 -18.33
N ALA A 18 14.08 4.34 -19.40
CA ALA A 18 12.93 3.46 -19.41
C ALA A 18 13.01 2.36 -18.32
N SER A 19 14.17 1.73 -18.16
CA SER A 19 14.39 0.72 -17.12
C SER A 19 14.38 1.32 -15.71
N ALA A 20 14.85 2.56 -15.51
CA ALA A 20 14.72 3.26 -14.24
C ALA A 20 13.25 3.52 -13.86
N GLY A 21 12.40 3.88 -14.83
CA GLY A 21 10.95 4.06 -14.61
C GLY A 21 10.26 2.76 -14.21
N LEU A 22 10.55 1.65 -14.89
CA LEU A 22 9.98 0.33 -14.56
C LEU A 22 10.39 -0.15 -13.16
N LEU A 23 11.66 0.03 -12.79
CA LEU A 23 12.16 -0.32 -11.45
C LEU A 23 11.51 0.55 -10.36
N GLN A 24 11.23 1.82 -10.64
CA GLN A 24 10.51 2.70 -9.74
C GLN A 24 9.08 2.19 -9.51
N GLU A 25 8.38 1.80 -10.56
CA GLU A 25 7.01 1.28 -10.46
C GLU A 25 6.95 -0.03 -9.66
N ILE A 26 7.86 -0.97 -9.95
CA ILE A 26 8.01 -2.22 -9.19
C ILE A 26 8.26 -1.91 -7.70
N ARG A 27 9.14 -0.97 -7.40
CA ARG A 27 9.43 -0.57 -6.01
C ARG A 27 8.19 0.00 -5.29
N GLN A 28 7.42 0.86 -5.96
CA GLN A 28 6.20 1.45 -5.39
C GLN A 28 5.14 0.38 -5.10
N PHE A 29 4.99 -0.59 -6.01
CA PHE A 29 4.11 -1.73 -5.82
C PHE A 29 4.51 -2.53 -4.58
N TRP A 30 5.78 -2.93 -4.47
CA TRP A 30 6.28 -3.69 -3.32
C TRP A 30 6.11 -2.92 -2.01
N GLN A 31 6.42 -1.63 -1.99
CA GLN A 31 6.23 -0.79 -0.81
C GLN A 31 4.77 -0.82 -0.31
N THR A 32 3.81 -0.64 -1.24
CA THR A 32 2.38 -0.69 -0.91
C THR A 32 1.95 -2.08 -0.46
N PHE A 33 2.44 -3.12 -1.14
CA PHE A 33 2.17 -4.51 -0.79
C PHE A 33 2.63 -4.85 0.62
N PHE A 34 3.86 -4.48 1.01
CA PHE A 34 4.36 -4.73 2.36
C PHE A 34 3.53 -4.03 3.43
N VAL A 35 3.14 -2.77 3.19
CA VAL A 35 2.28 -2.03 4.13
C VAL A 35 0.92 -2.69 4.28
N ALA A 36 0.33 -3.21 3.20
CA ALA A 36 -0.96 -3.88 3.26
C ALA A 36 -0.88 -5.30 3.86
N ALA A 37 0.12 -6.08 3.45
CA ALA A 37 0.30 -7.47 3.86
C ALA A 37 0.70 -7.60 5.33
N PHE A 38 1.50 -6.66 5.83
CA PHE A 38 1.96 -6.63 7.21
C PHE A 38 1.31 -5.53 8.03
N ASN A 39 0.21 -4.93 7.54
CA ASN A 39 -0.61 -4.06 8.38
C ASN A 39 -1.16 -4.92 9.53
N PRO A 40 -0.81 -4.65 10.79
CA PRO A 40 -1.42 -5.35 11.90
C PRO A 40 -2.92 -5.12 11.81
N TYR A 41 -3.70 -6.19 11.71
CA TYR A 41 -5.14 -6.07 11.88
C TYR A 41 -5.34 -5.42 13.26
N HIS A 42 -6.01 -4.27 13.29
CA HIS A 42 -6.37 -3.53 14.51
C HIS A 42 -7.83 -3.79 14.85
N PRO A 43 -8.17 -4.98 15.35
CA PRO A 43 -9.55 -5.33 15.61
C PRO A 43 -10.12 -4.53 16.80
N GLU A 44 -9.26 -3.88 17.59
CA GLU A 44 -9.60 -2.88 18.63
C GLU A 44 -10.43 -1.71 18.11
N GLN A 45 -10.30 -1.36 16.82
CA GLN A 45 -11.15 -0.36 16.17
C GLN A 45 -12.56 -0.89 15.86
N HIS A 46 -12.70 -2.20 15.74
CA HIS A 46 -13.92 -2.87 15.32
C HIS A 46 -14.72 -3.46 16.48
N TYR A 47 -14.07 -3.87 17.57
CA TYR A 47 -14.70 -4.54 18.70
C TYR A 47 -14.71 -3.74 20.00
N MET A 48 -14.61 -2.42 19.97
CA MET A 48 -14.77 -1.59 21.17
C MET A 48 -15.88 -0.54 21.05
N ARG A 49 -16.86 -0.79 20.16
CA ARG A 49 -18.18 -0.17 20.30
C ARG A 49 -18.96 -1.11 21.20
N GLY A 50 -19.07 -0.77 22.49
CA GLY A 50 -19.84 -1.53 23.48
C GLY A 50 -21.29 -1.82 23.04
N PRO A 51 -22.11 -2.47 23.88
CA PRO A 51 -23.46 -2.92 23.51
C PRO A 51 -24.20 -1.86 22.69
N GLY A 52 -24.52 -2.21 21.45
CA GLY A 52 -25.22 -1.31 20.53
C GLY A 52 -26.54 -0.82 21.13
N PRO A 53 -27.18 0.20 20.54
CA PRO A 53 -28.45 0.75 21.04
C PRO A 53 -29.51 -0.32 21.33
N ALA A 54 -29.52 -1.39 20.53
CA ALA A 54 -30.40 -2.55 20.70
C ALA A 54 -30.13 -3.37 21.98
N CYS A 55 -28.87 -3.49 22.44
CA CYS A 55 -28.56 -4.11 23.73
C CYS A 55 -28.99 -3.20 24.89
N ARG A 56 -28.76 -1.89 24.81
CA ARG A 56 -29.19 -0.95 25.86
C ARG A 56 -30.71 -0.86 26.02
N ALA A 57 -31.47 -1.14 24.96
CA ALA A 57 -32.94 -1.21 25.04
C ALA A 57 -33.43 -2.39 25.91
N LYS A 58 -32.68 -3.51 25.92
CA LYS A 58 -33.02 -4.71 26.71
C LYS A 58 -32.77 -4.50 28.20
N GLU A 59 -31.72 -3.77 28.56
CA GLU A 59 -31.38 -3.44 29.96
C GLU A 59 -32.35 -2.42 30.58
N LYS A 60 -32.93 -1.55 29.75
CA LYS A 60 -33.96 -0.59 30.18
C LYS A 60 -35.35 -1.17 30.27
N ALA A 61 -35.56 -2.40 29.78
CA ALA A 61 -36.81 -3.10 30.01
C ALA A 61 -36.84 -3.44 31.51
N PRO A 62 -37.83 -2.96 32.29
CA PRO A 62 -37.95 -3.35 33.68
C PRO A 62 -38.07 -4.87 33.71
N THR A 63 -37.10 -5.51 34.36
CA THR A 63 -37.18 -6.92 34.69
C THR A 63 -38.28 -7.00 35.76
N SER A 64 -39.53 -7.23 35.35
CA SER A 64 -40.61 -7.51 36.27
C SER A 64 -40.24 -8.78 37.03
N HIS A 65 -39.91 -8.61 38.30
CA HIS A 65 -39.77 -9.66 39.29
C HIS A 65 -40.79 -9.41 40.41
#